data_AF-A0A978VR68-F1
#
_entry.id   AF-A0A978VR68-F1
#
_cell.length_a   1.000
_cell.length_b   1.000
_cell.length_c   1.000
_cell.angle_alpha   90.00
_cell.angle_beta   90.00
_cell.angle_gamma   90.00
#
_symmetry.space_group_name_H-M   'P 1'
#
loop_
_entity.id
_entity.type
_entity.pdbx_description
1 polymer ?
#
loop_
_entity_poly.entity_id
_entity_poly.type
_entity_poly.pdbx_seq_one_letter_code
_entity_poly.pdbx_strand_id
1 'polypeptide(L)'
;MSDNISTFEHLVDEEDFPIEENHLEKVTLSVNNSEKMLILTKKSSLVQEYLREELKRLKGIGEKQASYILELREESPKPFKSAPVD
;
A
#
# COMPACT_ATOMS: atom_id res chain seq x y z
N MET A 1 -43.79 -16.86 14.94
CA MET A 1 -43.41 -17.11 13.54
C MET A 1 -42.36 -16.08 13.16
N SER A 2 -41.20 -16.58 12.73
CA SER A 2 -40.09 -15.91 12.01
C SER A 2 -39.43 -14.72 12.73
N ASP A 3 -38.25 -14.88 13.35
CA ASP A 3 -36.90 -14.89 12.71
C ASP A 3 -36.43 -13.44 12.46
N ASN A 4 -35.21 -12.97 12.70
CA ASN A 4 -33.96 -13.52 13.19
C ASN A 4 -33.07 -12.33 13.61
N ILE A 5 -32.33 -12.51 14.71
CA ILE A 5 -31.04 -11.92 15.12
C ILE A 5 -30.55 -10.74 14.25
N SER A 6 -30.69 -9.51 14.75
CA SER A 6 -29.93 -8.36 14.26
C SER A 6 -28.54 -8.38 14.92
N THR A 7 -27.61 -8.97 14.18
CA THR A 7 -26.17 -8.66 14.11
C THR A 7 -25.49 -8.30 15.43
N PHE A 8 -25.03 -9.33 16.14
CA PHE A 8 -23.84 -9.23 16.98
C PHE A 8 -22.62 -9.44 16.06
N GLU A 9 -22.04 -8.36 15.54
CA GLU A 9 -20.63 -8.36 15.15
C GLU A 9 -19.96 -7.14 15.78
N HIS A 10 -19.35 -7.45 16.92
CA HIS A 10 -18.04 -7.01 17.36
C HIS A 10 -17.62 -5.59 16.99
N LEU A 11 -17.63 -4.75 18.02
CA LEU A 11 -16.56 -3.80 18.32
C LEU A 11 -15.23 -4.31 17.76
N VAL A 12 -14.88 -3.85 16.57
CA VAL A 12 -13.48 -3.68 16.22
C VAL A 12 -13.12 -2.44 17.00
N ASP A 13 -12.40 -2.62 18.11
CA ASP A 13 -11.72 -1.54 18.77
C ASP A 13 -10.91 -0.82 17.68
N GLU A 14 -11.39 0.35 17.27
CA GLU A 14 -10.58 1.38 16.64
C GLU A 14 -9.55 1.75 17.71
N GLU A 15 -8.54 0.89 17.86
CA GLU A 15 -7.29 1.26 18.49
C GLU A 15 -6.84 2.50 17.73
N ASP A 16 -7.05 3.66 18.36
CA ASP A 16 -6.42 4.93 18.04
C ASP A 16 -4.91 4.66 18.09
N PHE A 17 -4.37 4.08 17.02
CA PHE A 17 -2.96 4.14 16.76
C PHE A 17 -2.68 5.62 16.64
N PRO A 18 -1.92 6.24 17.57
CA PRO A 18 -1.51 7.61 17.35
C PRO A 18 -0.78 7.58 16.02
N ILE A 19 -1.35 8.25 15.02
CA ILE A 19 -0.63 8.57 13.79
C ILE A 19 0.50 9.46 14.28
N GLU A 20 1.62 8.84 14.61
CA GLU A 20 2.84 9.52 14.98
C GLU A 20 3.19 10.33 13.74
N GLU A 21 2.77 11.60 13.77
CA GLU A 21 2.94 12.57 12.70
C GLU A 21 4.40 12.51 12.28
N ASN A 22 4.64 11.88 11.14
CA ASN A 22 5.94 11.43 10.71
C ASN A 22 6.86 12.64 10.77
N HIS A 23 7.93 12.61 11.57
CA HIS A 23 8.87 13.73 11.72
C HIS A 23 9.40 14.25 10.36
N LEU A 24 9.29 13.46 9.29
CA LEU A 24 9.58 13.85 7.91
C LEU A 24 8.60 14.87 7.32
N GLU A 25 7.34 14.90 7.77
CA GLU A 25 6.30 15.84 7.32
C GLU A 25 6.66 17.28 7.75
N LYS A 26 7.20 17.45 8.96
CA LYS A 26 7.72 18.72 9.48
C LYS A 26 8.94 19.25 8.70
N VAL A 27 9.79 18.35 8.20
CA VAL A 27 10.96 18.73 7.37
C VAL A 27 10.55 19.18 5.96
N THR A 28 9.35 18.79 5.48
CA THR A 28 8.90 19.06 4.10
C THR A 28 8.07 20.34 3.88
N LEU A 29 7.78 21.13 4.93
CA LEU A 29 6.91 22.31 4.81
C LEU A 29 7.54 23.56 4.15
N SER A 30 8.84 23.54 3.80
CA SER A 30 9.55 24.68 3.19
C SER A 30 9.64 24.63 1.65
N VAL A 31 9.00 23.64 1.02
CA VAL A 31 9.23 23.27 -0.37
C VAL A 31 8.05 23.72 -1.22
N ASN A 32 8.28 24.48 -2.30
CA ASN A 32 7.21 24.92 -3.19
C ASN A 32 6.49 23.72 -3.86
N ASN A 33 5.26 23.91 -4.34
CA ASN A 33 4.44 22.80 -4.89
C ASN A 33 5.16 22.01 -6.00
N SER A 34 5.99 22.65 -6.81
CA SER A 34 6.79 21.98 -7.86
C SER A 34 7.86 21.06 -7.30
N GLU A 35 8.58 21.49 -6.28
CA GLU A 35 9.60 20.67 -5.62
C GLU A 35 8.96 19.54 -4.79
N LYS A 36 7.79 19.78 -4.17
CA LYS A 36 7.02 18.73 -3.48
C LYS A 36 6.56 17.63 -4.45
N MET A 37 6.06 18.01 -5.63
CA MET A 37 5.71 17.06 -6.68
C MET A 37 6.92 16.29 -7.19
N LEU A 38 8.07 16.94 -7.39
CA LEU A 38 9.31 16.28 -7.82
C LEU A 38 9.82 15.26 -6.79
N ILE A 39 9.73 15.58 -5.51
CA ILE A 39 10.14 14.66 -4.42
C ILE A 39 9.18 13.46 -4.35
N LEU A 40 7.87 13.68 -4.48
CA LEU A 40 6.88 12.60 -4.46
C LEU A 40 7.05 11.65 -5.65
N THR A 41 7.24 12.17 -6.86
CA THR A 41 7.46 11.35 -8.07
C THR A 41 8.77 10.58 -8.01
N LYS A 42 9.84 11.18 -7.48
CA LYS A 42 11.13 10.50 -7.34
C LYS A 42 11.11 9.44 -6.24
N LYS A 43 10.36 9.69 -5.16
CA LYS A 43 10.13 8.68 -4.11
C LYS A 43 9.31 7.51 -4.65
N SER A 44 8.25 7.76 -5.42
CA SER A 44 7.45 6.68 -6.01
C SER A 44 8.27 5.83 -6.98
N SER A 45 9.09 6.44 -7.84
CA SER A 45 9.93 5.69 -8.79
C SER A 45 10.96 4.81 -8.10
N LEU A 46 11.63 5.33 -7.04
CA LEU A 46 12.63 4.56 -6.29
C LEU A 46 12.00 3.37 -5.55
N VAL A 47 10.83 3.59 -4.93
CA VAL A 47 10.10 2.54 -4.23
C VAL A 47 9.65 1.44 -5.20
N GLN A 48 9.19 1.80 -6.40
CA GLN A 48 8.78 0.84 -7.42
C GLN A 48 9.95 0.00 -7.95
N GLU A 49 11.12 0.61 -8.17
CA GLU A 49 12.32 -0.10 -8.60
C GLU A 49 12.79 -1.10 -7.53
N TYR A 50 12.84 -0.67 -6.27
CA TYR A 50 13.17 -1.55 -5.16
C TYR A 50 12.17 -2.72 -5.06
N LEU A 51 10.87 -2.43 -5.14
CA LEU A 51 9.83 -3.45 -5.04
C LEU A 51 9.88 -4.42 -6.23
N ARG A 52 10.21 -3.94 -7.44
CA ARG A 52 10.44 -4.79 -8.62
C ARG A 52 11.57 -5.78 -8.39
N GLU A 53 12.70 -5.31 -7.85
CA GLU A 53 13.83 -6.18 -7.52
C GLU A 53 13.48 -7.17 -6.40
N GLU A 54 12.70 -6.76 -5.41
CA GLU A 54 12.25 -7.66 -4.34
C GLU A 54 11.31 -8.75 -4.87
N LEU A 55 10.39 -8.40 -5.78
CA LEU A 55 9.53 -9.36 -6.46
C LEU A 55 10.34 -10.40 -7.24
N LYS A 56 11.42 -9.98 -7.93
CA LYS A 56 12.30 -10.88 -8.69
C LYS A 56 13.08 -11.88 -7.83
N ARG A 57 13.18 -11.65 -6.51
CA ARG A 57 13.78 -12.61 -5.57
C ARG A 57 12.83 -13.77 -5.24
N LEU A 58 11.53 -13.63 -5.49
CA LEU A 58 10.55 -14.68 -5.25
C LEU A 58 10.64 -15.77 -6.34
N LYS A 59 10.61 -17.03 -5.93
CA LYS A 59 10.71 -18.17 -6.84
C LYS A 59 9.56 -18.14 -7.86
N GLY A 60 9.91 -18.12 -9.15
CA GLY A 60 8.94 -18.13 -10.25
C GLY A 60 8.62 -16.74 -10.80
N ILE A 61 9.06 -15.65 -10.14
CA ILE A 61 8.82 -14.28 -10.59
C ILE A 61 10.04 -13.72 -11.32
N GLY A 62 9.90 -13.47 -12.62
CA GLY A 62 10.89 -12.78 -13.45
C GLY A 62 10.49 -11.35 -13.80
N GLU A 63 11.34 -10.63 -14.55
CA GLU A 63 11.17 -9.21 -14.92
C GLU A 63 9.76 -8.88 -15.44
N LYS A 64 9.25 -9.68 -16.38
CA LYS A 64 7.92 -9.48 -16.96
C LYS A 64 6.80 -9.58 -15.93
N GLN A 65 6.89 -10.54 -15.00
CA GLN A 65 5.87 -10.77 -13.99
C GLN A 65 5.95 -9.69 -12.89
N ALA A 66 7.15 -9.29 -12.49
CA ALA A 66 7.35 -8.20 -11.55
C ALA A 66 6.78 -6.87 -12.10
N SER A 67 7.02 -6.57 -13.39
CA SER A 67 6.44 -5.41 -14.08
C SER A 67 4.92 -5.45 -14.01
N TYR A 68 4.34 -6.57 -14.41
CA TYR A 68 2.88 -6.73 -14.48
C TYR A 68 2.20 -6.59 -13.10
N ILE A 69 2.81 -7.13 -12.03
CA ILE A 69 2.30 -6.97 -10.66
C ILE A 69 2.28 -5.49 -10.23
N LEU A 70 3.31 -4.72 -10.61
CA LEU A 70 3.38 -3.30 -10.29
C LEU A 70 2.35 -2.49 -11.08
N GLU A 71 2.18 -2.76 -12.38
CA GLU A 71 1.15 -2.16 -13.22
C GLU A 71 -0.26 -2.38 -12.63
N LEU A 72 -0.57 -3.62 -12.22
CA LEU A 72 -1.85 -3.93 -11.57
C LEU A 72 -2.08 -3.14 -10.26
N ARG A 73 -1.02 -2.82 -9.50
CA ARG A 73 -1.13 -2.01 -8.29
C ARG A 73 -1.29 -0.52 -8.55
N GLU A 74 -0.72 -0.01 -9.64
CA GLU A 74 -0.96 1.37 -10.08
C GLU A 74 -2.43 1.55 -10.50
N GLU A 75 -3.00 0.56 -11.18
CA GLU A 75 -4.42 0.56 -11.56
C GLU A 75 -5.36 0.42 -10.36
N SER A 76 -4.96 -0.34 -9.34
CA SER A 76 -5.75 -0.53 -8.12
C SER A 76 -4.86 -0.63 -6.87
N PRO A 77 -4.94 0.35 -5.93
CA PRO A 77 -4.16 0.31 -4.69
C PRO A 77 -4.66 -0.75 -3.69
N LYS A 78 -5.73 -1.48 -4.02
CA LYS A 78 -6.27 -2.55 -3.17
C LYS A 78 -5.32 -3.76 -3.13
N PRO A 79 -5.20 -4.43 -1.98
CA PRO A 79 -4.41 -5.65 -1.89
C PRO A 79 -4.95 -6.73 -2.83
N PHE A 80 -4.04 -7.57 -3.34
CA PHE A 80 -4.44 -8.76 -4.08
C PHE A 80 -5.26 -9.68 -3.18
N LYS A 81 -6.20 -10.41 -3.78
CA LYS A 81 -6.95 -11.46 -3.07
C LYS A 81 -5.95 -12.47 -2.49
N SER A 82 -6.18 -12.89 -1.26
CA SER A 82 -5.37 -13.94 -0.64
C SER A 82 -5.51 -15.23 -1.43
N ALA A 83 -4.38 -15.93 -1.65
CA ALA A 83 -4.45 -17.30 -2.13
C ALA A 83 -5.12 -18.17 -1.05
N PRO A 84 -5.92 -19.18 -1.43
CA PRO A 84 -6.36 -20.20 -0.48
C PRO A 84 -5.14 -20.84 0.18
N VAL A 85 -5.16 -20.94 1.50
CA VAL A 85 -4.17 -21.71 2.26
C VAL A 85 -4.75 -23.11 2.40
N ASP A 86 -4.10 -24.10 1.78
CA ASP A 86 -4.41 -25.53 1.97
C ASP A 86 -3.89 -26.03 3.32
#